data_AF-A0A0K8JDR0-F1
#
_entry.id   AF-A0A0K8JDR0-F1
#
_cell.length_a   1.000
_cell.length_b   1.000
_cell.length_c   1.000
_cell.angle_alpha   90.00
_cell.angle_beta   90.00
_cell.angle_gamma   90.00
#
_symmetry.space_group_name_H-M   'P 1'
#
loop_
_entity.id
_entity.type
_entity.pdbx_description
1 polymer ?
#
loop_
_entity_poly.entity_id
_entity_poly.type
_entity_poly.pdbx_seq_one_letter_code
_entity_poly.pdbx_strand_id
1 'polypeptide(L)'
;MKDSKDCLAIPTPPLDGPSVKLLEDALMHSPTKSIQLEINSSNYQISREGRWFKFSLLTKKRTIKKATLFATITEMYNQSVHGQNWRIAESSSV
;
A
#
# COMPACT_ATOMS: atom_id res chain seq x y z
N MET A 1 36.07 9.43 13.29
CA MET A 1 35.41 8.31 14.00
C MET A 1 33.92 8.49 13.77
N LYS A 2 33.25 7.61 13.00
CA LYS A 2 32.33 6.56 13.51
C LYS A 2 31.47 7.10 14.66
N ASP A 3 30.15 7.22 14.54
CA ASP A 3 29.22 6.09 14.42
C ASP A 3 27.82 6.49 13.86
N SER A 4 27.27 5.58 13.04
CA SER A 4 25.85 5.14 13.01
C SER A 4 24.75 6.21 12.78
N LYS A 5 24.20 6.38 11.57
CA LYS A 5 23.35 5.43 10.82
C LYS A 5 22.14 4.93 11.62
N ASP A 6 21.23 5.84 11.98
CA ASP A 6 19.77 5.62 11.94
C ASP A 6 19.08 6.98 12.12
N CYS A 7 19.00 7.78 11.06
CA CYS A 7 17.91 8.76 11.00
C CYS A 7 16.66 7.94 10.76
N LEU A 8 16.03 7.50 11.86
CA LEU A 8 14.63 7.11 11.88
C LEU A 8 13.89 8.22 11.16
N ALA A 9 13.61 8.00 9.87
CA ALA A 9 12.77 8.87 9.08
C ALA A 9 11.47 8.93 9.86
N ILE A 10 11.27 10.05 10.57
CA ILE A 10 10.02 10.33 11.24
C ILE A 10 9.00 10.14 10.13
N PRO A 11 8.10 9.14 10.21
CA PRO A 11 7.13 8.92 9.16
C PRO A 11 6.31 10.20 9.16
N THR A 12 6.57 11.05 8.18
CA THR A 12 5.80 12.28 7.99
C THR A 12 4.36 11.83 7.97
N PRO A 13 3.50 12.45 8.79
CA PRO A 13 2.10 12.07 8.81
C PRO A 13 1.63 12.07 7.37
N PRO A 14 0.99 11.00 6.90
CA PRO A 14 0.56 10.93 5.54
C PRO A 14 -0.28 12.18 5.27
N LEU A 15 0.01 12.85 4.17
CA LEU A 15 -0.67 14.08 3.78
C LEU A 15 -2.20 13.91 3.75
N ASP A 16 -2.65 12.66 3.63
CA ASP A 16 -4.03 12.24 3.85
C ASP A 16 -4.12 11.06 4.86
N GLY A 17 -4.05 11.38 6.15
CA GLY A 17 -4.27 10.44 7.26
C GLY A 17 -5.56 9.60 7.17
N PRO A 18 -6.71 10.18 6.81
CA PRO A 18 -7.95 9.43 6.62
C PRO A 18 -7.83 8.35 5.54
N SER A 19 -7.19 8.66 4.41
CA SER A 19 -6.93 7.69 3.33
C SER A 19 -6.11 6.50 3.77
N VAL A 20 -5.03 6.73 4.53
CA VAL A 20 -4.19 5.65 5.05
C VAL A 20 -4.96 4.77 6.03
N LYS A 21 -5.78 5.38 6.89
CA LYS A 21 -6.63 4.64 7.82
C LYS A 21 -7.67 3.80 7.08
N LEU A 22 -8.22 4.29 5.98
CA LEU A 22 -9.16 3.56 5.12
C LEU A 22 -8.49 2.34 4.47
N LEU A 23 -7.26 2.49 3.98
CA LEU A 23 -6.46 1.39 3.44
C LEU A 23 -6.15 0.33 4.51
N GLU A 24 -5.79 0.77 5.72
CA GLU A 24 -5.54 -0.11 6.85
C GLU A 24 -6.79 -0.88 7.26
N ASP A 25 -7.90 -0.18 7.39
CA ASP A 25 -9.21 -0.75 7.72
C ASP A 25 -9.63 -1.79 6.67
N ALA A 26 -9.59 -1.44 5.39
CA ALA A 26 -9.91 -2.35 4.30
C ALA A 26 -9.02 -3.61 4.30
N LEU A 27 -7.73 -3.47 4.62
CA LEU A 27 -6.80 -4.59 4.69
C LEU A 27 -7.06 -5.49 5.91
N MET A 28 -7.45 -4.90 7.04
CA MET A 28 -7.83 -5.62 8.27
C MET A 28 -9.17 -6.35 8.12
N HIS A 29 -10.12 -5.75 7.39
CA HIS A 29 -11.43 -6.32 7.11
C HIS A 29 -11.42 -7.34 5.97
N SER A 30 -10.36 -7.40 5.16
CA SER A 30 -10.24 -8.36 4.08
C SER A 30 -9.97 -9.79 4.61
N PRO A 31 -10.79 -10.80 4.24
CA PRO A 31 -10.60 -12.19 4.69
C PRO A 31 -9.29 -12.79 4.18
N THR A 32 -8.78 -12.32 3.04
CA THR A 32 -7.52 -12.76 2.44
C THR A 32 -6.32 -11.93 2.87
N LYS A 33 -6.51 -10.95 3.78
CA LYS A 33 -5.47 -9.99 4.19
C LYS A 33 -4.82 -9.29 3.00
N SER A 34 -5.62 -9.09 1.95
CA SER A 34 -5.21 -8.44 0.71
C SER A 34 -6.36 -7.60 0.15
N ILE A 35 -6.02 -6.43 -0.40
CA ILE A 35 -6.96 -5.52 -1.05
C ILE A 35 -6.42 -5.15 -2.42
N GLN A 36 -7.31 -4.85 -3.35
CA GLN A 36 -6.95 -4.31 -4.66
C GLN A 36 -7.18 -2.81 -4.67
N LEU A 37 -6.28 -2.10 -5.32
CA LEU A 37 -6.26 -0.66 -5.44
C LEU A 37 -6.07 -0.29 -6.89
N GLU A 38 -6.90 0.61 -7.38
CA GLU A 38 -6.68 1.22 -8.67
C GLU A 38 -6.07 2.60 -8.45
N ILE A 39 -4.87 2.83 -8.97
CA ILE A 39 -4.16 4.11 -8.88
C ILE A 39 -3.84 4.52 -10.31
N ASN A 40 -4.35 5.68 -10.75
CA ASN A 40 -4.12 6.22 -12.08
C ASN A 40 -4.38 5.19 -13.21
N SER A 41 -5.54 4.52 -13.14
CA SER A 41 -5.96 3.43 -14.06
C SER A 41 -5.07 2.17 -14.07
N SER A 42 -4.10 2.08 -13.16
CA SER A 42 -3.27 0.89 -12.95
C SER A 42 -3.78 0.12 -11.75
N ASN A 43 -3.79 -1.20 -11.86
CA ASN A 43 -4.25 -2.08 -10.78
C ASN A 43 -3.07 -2.46 -9.90
N TYR A 44 -3.26 -2.36 -8.60
CA TYR A 44 -2.31 -2.71 -7.57
C TYR A 44 -3.01 -3.63 -6.57
N GLN A 45 -2.22 -4.45 -5.90
CA GLN A 45 -2.67 -5.31 -4.83
C GLN A 45 -1.79 -5.05 -3.62
N ILE A 46 -2.42 -4.73 -2.50
CA ILE A 46 -1.78 -4.68 -1.20
C ILE A 46 -2.07 -5.97 -0.50
N SER A 47 -1.05 -6.55 0.14
CA SER A 47 -1.21 -7.76 0.93
C SER A 47 -0.29 -7.70 2.14
N ARG A 48 -0.74 -8.21 3.28
CA ARG A 48 0.08 -8.25 4.49
C ARG A 48 0.90 -9.54 4.54
N GLU A 49 2.22 -9.41 4.45
CA GLU A 49 3.17 -10.53 4.51
C GLU A 49 3.94 -10.43 5.84
N GLY A 50 3.36 -11.00 6.89
CA GLY A 50 3.89 -10.93 8.26
C GLY A 50 3.89 -9.49 8.82
N ARG A 51 5.10 -8.92 8.97
CA ARG A 51 5.31 -7.53 9.43
C ARG A 51 5.40 -6.52 8.29
N TRP A 52 5.41 -6.97 7.03
CA TRP A 52 5.59 -6.12 5.87
C TRP A 52 4.30 -5.99 5.06
N PHE A 53 4.14 -4.86 4.39
CA PHE A 53 3.06 -4.61 3.45
C PHE A 53 3.58 -4.73 2.03
N LYS A 54 3.07 -5.72 1.30
CA LYS A 54 3.45 -6.02 -0.06
C LYS A 54 2.55 -5.28 -1.03
N PHE A 55 3.10 -4.30 -1.72
CA PHE A 55 2.44 -3.51 -2.75
C PHE A 55 2.84 -4.05 -4.13
N SER A 56 1.91 -4.72 -4.79
CA SER A 56 2.12 -5.42 -6.05
C SER A 56 1.38 -4.72 -7.18
N LEU A 57 2.10 -4.15 -8.14
CA LEU A 57 1.51 -3.71 -9.40
C LEU A 57 1.04 -4.94 -10.19
N LEU A 58 -0.23 -4.94 -10.57
CA LEU A 58 -0.87 -5.97 -11.38
C LEU A 58 -0.91 -5.57 -12.86
N THR A 59 -0.76 -6.55 -13.75
CA THR A 59 -1.07 -6.39 -15.17
C THR A 59 -2.58 -6.46 -15.42
N LYS A 60 -3.02 -6.15 -16.64
CA LYS A 60 -4.42 -6.34 -17.07
C LYS A 60 -4.94 -7.78 -16.88
N LYS A 61 -4.04 -8.78 -16.89
CA LYS A 61 -4.36 -10.18 -16.62
C LYS A 61 -4.35 -10.53 -15.12
N ARG A 62 -4.32 -9.53 -14.23
CA ARG A 62 -4.22 -9.67 -12.77
C ARG A 62 -2.98 -10.46 -12.30
N THR A 63 -1.92 -10.48 -13.11
CA THR A 63 -0.63 -11.08 -12.72
C THR A 63 0.28 -10.01 -12.10
N ILE A 64 1.09 -10.40 -11.11
CA ILE A 64 2.04 -9.48 -10.47
C ILE A 64 3.14 -9.11 -11.47
N LYS A 65 3.19 -7.83 -11.85
CA LYS A 65 4.23 -7.25 -12.71
C LYS A 65 5.44 -6.81 -11.91
N LYS A 66 5.21 -6.16 -10.78
CA LYS A 66 6.24 -5.64 -9.88
C LYS A 66 5.69 -5.68 -8.46
N ALA A 67 6.51 -6.04 -7.49
CA ALA A 67 6.16 -5.95 -6.09
C ALA A 67 7.19 -5.12 -5.33
N THR A 68 6.72 -4.40 -4.32
CA THR A 68 7.55 -3.59 -3.42
C THR A 68 7.06 -3.82 -2.01
N LEU A 69 7.98 -4.05 -1.09
CA LEU A 69 7.69 -4.26 0.32
C LEU A 69 7.86 -2.94 1.05
N PHE A 70 6.90 -2.61 1.90
CA PHE A 70 6.89 -1.43 2.74
C PHE A 70 6.77 -1.82 4.19
N ALA A 71 7.40 -1.04 5.07
CA ALA A 71 7.30 -1.26 6.52
C ALA A 71 5.91 -0.91 7.04
N THR A 72 5.27 0.12 6.45
CA THR A 72 3.96 0.63 6.87
C THR A 72 3.09 1.00 5.68
N ILE A 73 1.77 1.00 5.88
CA ILE A 73 0.80 1.50 4.88
C ILE A 73 1.03 2.98 4.60
N THR A 74 1.40 3.76 5.63
CA THR A 74 1.78 5.17 5.50
C THR A 74 2.90 5.38 4.50
N GLU A 75 3.98 4.60 4.61
CA GLU A 75 5.13 4.71 3.71
C GLU A 75 4.75 4.35 2.26
N MET A 76 3.98 3.27 2.10
CA MET A 76 3.43 2.88 0.80
C MET A 76 2.55 4.00 0.21
N TYR A 77 1.67 4.60 1.01
CA TYR A 77 0.81 5.70 0.59
C TYR A 77 1.63 6.90 0.14
N ASN A 78 2.56 7.36 0.98
CA ASN A 78 3.40 8.52 0.69
C ASN A 78 4.27 8.33 -0.57
N GLN A 79 4.75 7.11 -0.82
CA GLN A 79 5.63 6.79 -1.96
C GLN A 79 4.87 6.50 -3.26
N SER A 80 3.69 5.88 -3.18
CA SER A 80 3.04 5.25 -4.35
C SER A 80 1.62 5.75 -4.64
N VAL A 81 0.93 6.34 -3.66
CA VAL A 81 -0.49 6.72 -3.76
C VAL A 81 -0.67 8.23 -3.66
N HIS A 82 0.16 8.89 -2.87
CA HIS A 82 0.03 10.30 -2.55
C HIS A 82 0.05 11.18 -3.81
N GLY A 83 -0.92 12.08 -3.92
CA GLY A 83 -1.09 12.97 -5.07
C GLY A 83 -1.53 12.27 -6.36
N GLN A 84 -1.90 10.99 -6.31
CA GLN A 84 -2.48 10.25 -7.44
C GLN A 84 -3.98 10.03 -7.21
N ASN A 85 -4.74 9.92 -8.29
CA ASN A 85 -6.15 9.52 -8.19
C ASN A 85 -6.22 8.01 -7.90
N TRP A 86 -6.76 7.63 -6.76
CA TRP A 86 -6.79 6.24 -6.31
C TRP A 86 -8.18 5.85 -5.76
N ARG A 87 -8.50 4.56 -5.87
CA ARG A 87 -9.71 3.96 -5.29
C ARG A 87 -9.46 2.52 -4.89
N ILE A 88 -10.14 2.04 -3.85
CA ILE A 88 -10.18 0.60 -3.55
C ILE A 88 -11.00 -0.06 -4.65
N ALA A 89 -10.41 -1.01 -5.35
CA ALA A 89 -11.14 -1.82 -6.29
C ALA A 89 -12.02 -2.76 -5.46
N GLU A 90 -13.34 -2.52 -5.46
CA GLU A 90 -14.28 -3.44 -4.84
C GLU A 90 -14.10 -4.79 -5.51
N SER A 91 -13.67 -5.78 -4.73
CA SER A 91 -13.67 -7.16 -5.17
C SER A 91 -15.13 -7.52 -5.34
N SER A 92 -15.62 -7.38 -6.58
CA SER A 92 -16.96 -7.77 -6.97
C SER A 92 -17.06 -9.28 -6.78
N SER A 93 -17.37 -9.70 -5.57
CA SER A 93 -17.85 -11.05 -5.28
C SER A 93 -19.27 -11.10 -5.82
N VAL A 94 -19.39 -11.64 -7.03
CA VAL A 94 -20.62 -12.27 -7.51
C VAL A 94 -20.74 -13.66 -6.90
#